data_AF-A0A0S8JRN4-F1
#
_entry.id   AF-A0A0S8JRN4-F1
#
_cell.length_a   1.000
_cell.length_b   1.000
_cell.length_c   1.000
_cell.angle_alpha   90.00
_cell.angle_beta   90.00
_cell.angle_gamma   90.00
#
_symmetry.space_group_name_H-M   'P 1'
#
loop_
_entity.id
_entity.type
_entity.pdbx_description
1 polymer ?
#
loop_
_entity_poly.entity_id
_entity_poly.type
_entity_poly.pdbx_seq_one_letter_code
_entity_poly.pdbx_strand_id
1 'polypeptide(L)'
;MKRSLTNLTLIVTVLVFQGSLFCGFLFSQTGEKTRLDRLPKVPAKTKERMQSIYERREFSARSFSANWHEDGSSYLVLENVDGNKARALVCYNAANGTCRELISTAQLIPPGGTEAIDIQNYWFAPDGTRVLLQADQGEDGDPS
;
A
#
# COMPACT_ATOMS: atom_id res chain seq x y z
N MET A 1 -87.98 -10.64 24.14
CA MET A 1 -87.25 -10.78 25.41
C MET A 1 -85.80 -10.36 25.17
N LYS A 2 -85.36 -9.29 25.84
CA LYS A 2 -84.17 -8.47 25.55
C LYS A 2 -82.88 -9.13 26.08
N ARG A 3 -81.98 -9.62 25.22
CA ARG A 3 -80.55 -9.89 25.52
C ARG A 3 -79.71 -9.90 24.22
N SER A 4 -79.53 -8.75 23.56
CA SER A 4 -78.69 -8.71 22.34
C SER A 4 -78.12 -7.32 22.02
N LEU A 5 -77.91 -6.45 23.02
CA LEU A 5 -77.32 -5.12 22.75
C LEU A 5 -76.14 -4.74 23.66
N THR A 6 -75.80 -5.54 24.67
CA THR A 6 -74.67 -5.21 25.56
C THR A 6 -73.34 -5.83 25.14
N ASN A 7 -73.34 -6.99 24.47
CA ASN A 7 -72.09 -7.63 24.02
C ASN A 7 -71.54 -7.08 22.71
N LEU A 8 -72.38 -6.49 21.86
CA LEU A 8 -71.95 -5.91 20.59
C LEU A 8 -71.22 -4.58 20.79
N THR A 9 -71.63 -3.79 21.79
CA THR A 9 -71.05 -2.48 22.08
C THR A 9 -69.66 -2.58 22.71
N LEU A 10 -69.31 -3.68 23.39
CA LEU A 10 -67.97 -3.84 23.98
C LEU A 10 -66.92 -4.33 22.96
N ILE A 11 -67.33 -5.13 21.97
CA ILE A 11 -66.42 -5.72 20.97
C ILE A 11 -66.02 -4.68 19.91
N VAL A 12 -66.92 -3.77 19.54
CA VAL A 12 -66.62 -2.69 18.57
C VAL A 12 -65.60 -1.69 19.13
N THR A 13 -65.55 -1.46 20.44
CA THR A 13 -64.64 -0.47 21.04
C THR A 13 -63.20 -0.96 21.15
N VAL A 14 -62.97 -2.27 21.37
CA VAL A 14 -61.61 -2.83 21.50
C VAL A 14 -60.91 -2.96 20.15
N LEU A 15 -61.64 -3.25 19.07
CA LEU A 15 -61.05 -3.38 17.72
C LEU A 15 -60.66 -2.05 17.07
N VAL A 16 -61.24 -0.92 17.50
CA VAL A 16 -60.85 0.41 16.98
C VAL A 16 -59.58 0.93 17.66
N PHE A 17 -59.21 0.44 18.84
CA PHE A 17 -58.04 0.97 19.57
C PHE A 17 -56.70 0.27 19.23
N GLN A 18 -56.72 -0.99 18.76
CA GLN A 18 -55.49 -1.65 18.29
C GLN A 18 -55.13 -1.37 16.82
N GLY A 19 -56.03 -0.77 16.04
CA GLY A 19 -55.77 -0.42 14.64
C GLY A 19 -54.86 0.80 14.43
N SER A 20 -54.81 1.73 15.39
CA SER A 20 -54.09 3.01 15.22
C SER A 20 -52.62 3.01 15.63
N LEU A 21 -52.16 2.06 16.45
CA LEU A 21 -50.74 2.00 16.85
C LEU A 21 -49.86 1.11 15.96
N PHE A 22 -50.44 0.30 15.08
CA PHE A 22 -49.63 -0.58 14.22
C PHE A 22 -49.28 0.03 12.86
N CYS A 23 -49.96 1.09 12.42
CA CYS A 23 -49.66 1.71 11.12
C CYS A 23 -48.41 2.62 11.15
N GLY A 24 -48.10 3.24 12.31
CA GLY A 24 -46.98 4.16 12.45
C GLY A 24 -45.59 3.50 12.44
N PHE A 25 -45.47 2.23 12.85
CA PHE A 25 -44.17 1.57 12.96
C PHE A 25 -43.71 0.89 11.64
N LEU A 26 -44.65 0.49 10.77
CA LEU A 26 -44.31 -0.11 9.47
C LEU A 26 -43.90 0.91 8.41
N PHE A 27 -44.19 2.20 8.61
CA PHE A 27 -43.82 3.25 7.66
C PHE A 27 -42.43 3.86 7.91
N SER A 28 -41.87 3.73 9.12
CA SER A 28 -40.61 4.40 9.46
C SER A 28 -39.35 3.66 8.96
N GLN A 29 -39.41 2.33 8.76
CA GLN A 29 -38.26 1.56 8.25
C GLN A 29 -38.25 1.38 6.72
N THR A 30 -39.29 1.82 6.00
CA THR A 30 -39.38 1.61 4.54
C THR A 30 -38.64 2.66 3.71
N GLY A 31 -38.28 3.81 4.27
CA GLY A 31 -37.60 4.89 3.52
C GLY A 31 -36.10 4.67 3.26
N GLU A 32 -35.40 3.95 4.15
CA GLU A 32 -33.93 3.85 4.10
C GLU A 32 -33.46 2.78 3.09
N LYS A 33 -34.12 1.62 3.03
CA LYS A 33 -33.85 0.57 2.03
C LYS A 33 -34.05 1.09 0.60
N THR A 34 -35.15 1.80 0.35
CA THR A 34 -35.48 2.35 -0.98
C THR A 34 -34.50 3.44 -1.45
N ARG A 35 -33.74 4.06 -0.54
CA ARG A 35 -32.71 5.04 -0.89
C ARG A 35 -31.41 4.34 -1.32
N LEU A 36 -31.00 3.29 -0.63
CA LEU A 36 -29.77 2.53 -0.95
C LEU A 36 -29.89 1.78 -2.28
N ASP A 37 -31.06 1.22 -2.58
CA ASP A 37 -31.34 0.53 -3.86
C ASP A 37 -31.36 1.49 -5.06
N ARG A 38 -31.51 2.80 -4.81
CA ARG A 38 -31.55 3.85 -5.84
C ARG A 38 -30.18 4.45 -6.14
N LEU A 39 -29.15 4.09 -5.36
CA LEU A 39 -27.79 4.49 -5.68
C LEU A 39 -27.32 3.75 -6.94
N PRO A 40 -26.57 4.42 -7.83
CA PRO A 40 -26.01 3.75 -9.00
C PRO A 40 -25.14 2.58 -8.54
N LYS A 41 -25.51 1.36 -8.93
CA LYS A 41 -24.74 0.15 -8.65
C LYS A 41 -23.43 0.23 -9.41
N VAL A 42 -22.32 0.31 -8.69
CA VAL A 42 -20.98 0.30 -9.29
C VAL A 42 -20.78 -1.00 -10.08
N PRO A 43 -20.40 -0.94 -11.37
CA PRO A 43 -20.13 -2.13 -12.16
C PRO A 43 -19.01 -2.99 -11.55
N ALA A 44 -19.13 -4.31 -11.63
CA ALA A 44 -18.13 -5.23 -11.08
C ALA A 44 -16.72 -4.96 -11.61
N LYS A 45 -16.60 -4.66 -12.92
CA LYS A 45 -15.33 -4.27 -13.57
C LYS A 45 -14.69 -3.04 -12.94
N THR A 46 -15.49 -2.05 -12.55
CA THR A 46 -14.99 -0.84 -11.88
C THR A 46 -14.43 -1.20 -10.50
N LYS A 47 -15.15 -2.02 -9.74
CA LYS A 47 -14.67 -2.51 -8.44
C LYS A 47 -13.34 -3.25 -8.59
N GLU A 48 -13.27 -4.21 -9.51
CA GLU A 48 -12.05 -4.98 -9.78
C GLU A 48 -10.87 -4.11 -10.19
N ARG A 49 -11.09 -3.09 -11.04
CA ARG A 49 -10.03 -2.16 -11.45
C ARG A 49 -9.55 -1.29 -10.30
N MET A 50 -10.44 -0.84 -9.41
CA MET A 50 -10.05 -0.09 -8.22
C MET A 50 -9.20 -0.96 -7.28
N GLN A 51 -9.57 -2.23 -7.09
CA GLN A 51 -8.76 -3.17 -6.31
C GLN A 51 -7.37 -3.38 -6.94
N SER A 52 -7.31 -3.46 -8.27
CA SER A 52 -6.05 -3.57 -9.01
C SER A 52 -5.12 -2.37 -8.73
N ILE A 53 -5.66 -1.16 -8.73
CA ILE A 53 -4.91 0.09 -8.55
C ILE A 53 -4.51 0.30 -7.07
N TYR A 54 -5.49 0.21 -6.16
CA TYR A 54 -5.30 0.68 -4.78
C TYR A 54 -4.97 -0.44 -3.79
N GLU A 55 -5.56 -1.62 -3.94
CA GLU A 55 -5.32 -2.74 -3.02
C GLU A 55 -4.08 -3.52 -3.43
N ARG A 56 -4.04 -3.96 -4.70
CA ARG A 56 -2.96 -4.80 -5.24
C ARG A 56 -1.78 -4.03 -5.79
N ARG A 57 -1.94 -2.71 -6.00
CA ARG A 57 -0.89 -1.82 -6.51
C ARG A 57 -0.27 -2.30 -7.83
N GLU A 58 -1.06 -2.94 -8.70
CA GLU A 58 -0.60 -3.53 -9.98
C GLU A 58 0.01 -2.49 -10.94
N PHE A 59 -0.31 -1.21 -10.73
CA PHE A 59 0.20 -0.09 -11.53
C PHE A 59 1.19 0.79 -10.76
N SER A 60 1.70 0.32 -9.61
CA SER A 60 2.72 1.06 -8.87
C SER A 60 4.01 1.10 -9.67
N ALA A 61 4.44 2.31 -10.05
CA ALA A 61 5.77 2.49 -10.60
C ALA A 61 6.83 2.13 -9.55
N ARG A 62 7.94 1.54 -10.00
CA ARG A 62 9.10 1.35 -9.13
C ARG A 62 9.75 2.71 -8.91
N SER A 63 9.97 3.09 -7.66
CA SER A 63 10.72 4.30 -7.36
C SER A 63 12.16 4.15 -7.84
N PHE A 64 12.70 5.24 -8.37
CA PHE A 64 14.11 5.34 -8.73
C PHE A 64 14.71 6.52 -7.96
N SER A 65 15.89 6.29 -7.40
CA SER A 65 16.66 7.29 -6.67
C SER A 65 18.13 7.13 -7.04
N ALA A 66 18.79 8.25 -7.30
CA ALA A 66 20.21 8.29 -7.60
C ALA A 66 20.82 9.57 -7.04
N ASN A 67 22.11 9.52 -6.72
CA ASN A 67 22.87 10.72 -6.42
C ASN A 67 23.44 11.27 -7.72
N TRP A 68 23.11 12.53 -8.02
CA TRP A 68 23.57 13.19 -9.23
C TRP A 68 24.91 13.86 -8.98
N HIS A 69 25.79 13.79 -9.96
CA HIS A 69 26.95 14.66 -10.00
C HIS A 69 26.49 16.11 -10.22
N GLU A 70 27.21 17.09 -9.68
CA GLU A 70 26.77 18.50 -9.68
C GLU A 70 26.55 19.07 -11.10
N ASP A 71 27.33 18.59 -12.07
CA ASP A 71 27.22 19.01 -13.48
C ASP A 71 26.08 18.31 -14.25
N GLY A 72 25.35 17.37 -13.62
CA GLY A 72 24.28 16.60 -14.23
C GLY A 72 24.71 15.59 -15.30
N SER A 73 26.01 15.44 -15.55
CA SER A 73 26.54 14.55 -16.59
C SER A 73 26.44 13.08 -16.24
N SER A 74 26.31 12.77 -14.95
CA SER A 74 26.29 11.42 -14.43
C SER A 74 25.50 11.30 -13.13
N TYR A 75 25.07 10.08 -12.84
CA TYR A 75 24.42 9.75 -11.59
C TYR A 75 24.97 8.42 -11.06
N LEU A 76 24.85 8.23 -9.75
CA LEU A 76 25.35 7.08 -9.02
C LEU A 76 24.21 6.30 -8.37
N VAL A 77 24.31 4.98 -8.43
CA VAL A 77 23.33 4.04 -7.89
C VAL A 77 24.05 2.93 -7.13
N LEU A 78 23.46 2.47 -6.02
CA LEU A 78 23.82 1.21 -5.39
C LEU A 78 22.98 0.10 -6.01
N GLU A 79 23.61 -0.82 -6.74
CA GLU A 79 22.92 -1.88 -7.47
C GLU A 79 23.44 -3.28 -7.12
N ASN A 80 22.56 -4.27 -7.16
CA ASN A 80 22.95 -5.67 -7.02
C ASN A 80 23.56 -6.14 -8.35
N VAL A 81 24.81 -6.59 -8.30
CA VAL A 81 25.54 -7.10 -9.46
C VAL A 81 25.64 -8.63 -9.37
N ASP A 82 25.31 -9.33 -10.45
CA ASP A 82 25.59 -10.77 -10.65
C ASP A 82 25.17 -11.71 -9.50
N GLY A 83 23.95 -11.54 -8.97
CA GLY A 83 23.42 -12.44 -7.93
C GLY A 83 24.10 -12.29 -6.56
N ASN A 84 24.99 -11.31 -6.39
CA ASN A 84 25.56 -10.97 -5.10
C ASN A 84 24.50 -10.36 -4.19
N LYS A 85 24.59 -10.67 -2.90
CA LYS A 85 23.78 -10.02 -1.86
C LYS A 85 24.23 -8.58 -1.62
N ALA A 86 25.54 -8.33 -1.70
CA ALA A 86 26.12 -7.00 -1.55
C ALA A 86 25.95 -6.17 -2.82
N ARG A 87 25.73 -4.87 -2.64
CA ARG A 87 25.61 -3.89 -3.72
C ARG A 87 26.97 -3.31 -4.14
N ALA A 88 27.11 -3.07 -5.44
CA ALA A 88 28.20 -2.27 -6.00
C ALA A 88 27.77 -0.80 -6.09
N LEU A 89 28.76 0.10 -6.09
CA LEU A 89 28.54 1.52 -6.43
C LEU A 89 28.83 1.74 -7.91
N VAL A 90 27.81 2.08 -8.68
CA VAL A 90 27.89 2.20 -10.14
C VAL A 90 27.56 3.62 -10.57
N CYS A 91 28.34 4.13 -11.52
CA CYS A 91 28.20 5.45 -12.11
C CYS A 91 27.73 5.31 -13.55
N TYR A 92 26.64 5.99 -13.89
CA TYR A 92 26.07 6.04 -15.24
C TYR A 92 26.30 7.42 -15.84
N ASN A 93 26.72 7.45 -17.10
CA ASN A 93 26.70 8.67 -17.91
C ASN A 93 25.26 8.93 -18.39
N ALA A 94 24.72 10.10 -18.07
CA ALA A 94 23.33 10.44 -18.34
C ALA A 94 23.03 10.64 -19.83
N ALA A 95 24.04 11.01 -20.64
CA ALA A 95 23.85 11.32 -22.05
C ALA A 95 23.80 10.07 -22.94
N ASN A 96 24.59 9.04 -22.63
CA ASN A 96 24.72 7.85 -23.48
C ASN A 96 24.38 6.53 -22.77
N GLY A 97 24.08 6.56 -21.47
CA GLY A 97 23.71 5.38 -20.69
C GLY A 97 24.86 4.41 -20.40
N THR A 98 26.11 4.76 -20.75
CA THR A 98 27.26 3.92 -20.41
C THR A 98 27.49 3.93 -18.91
N CYS A 99 27.84 2.77 -18.35
CA CYS A 99 28.08 2.61 -16.93
C CYS A 99 29.52 2.15 -16.64
N ARG A 100 29.97 2.46 -15.43
CA ARG A 100 31.19 1.90 -14.85
C ARG A 100 30.99 1.64 -13.37
N GLU A 101 31.52 0.52 -12.91
CA GLU A 101 31.59 0.20 -11.49
C GLU A 101 32.70 1.03 -10.85
N LEU A 102 32.35 1.87 -9.87
CA LEU A 102 33.33 2.65 -9.10
C LEU A 102 33.88 1.83 -7.95
N ILE A 103 33.02 1.04 -7.32
CA ILE A 103 33.36 0.16 -6.20
C ILE A 103 32.69 -1.17 -6.45
N SER A 104 33.51 -2.20 -6.61
CA SER A 104 33.01 -3.55 -6.87
C SER A 104 32.74 -4.34 -5.62
N THR A 105 31.81 -5.30 -5.71
CA THR A 105 31.53 -6.22 -4.59
C THR A 105 32.79 -6.99 -4.16
N ALA A 106 33.68 -7.33 -5.10
CA ALA A 106 34.96 -7.98 -4.81
C ALA A 106 35.90 -7.12 -3.94
N GLN A 107 35.84 -5.79 -4.05
CA GLN A 107 36.62 -4.87 -3.22
C GLN A 107 36.07 -4.74 -1.80
N LEU A 108 34.83 -5.18 -1.57
CA LEU A 108 34.15 -5.12 -0.28
C LEU A 108 34.33 -6.41 0.53
N ILE A 109 35.15 -7.34 0.05
CA ILE A 109 35.54 -8.53 0.82
C ILE A 109 36.70 -8.11 1.73
N PRO A 110 36.52 -8.06 3.06
CA PRO A 110 37.57 -7.68 3.98
C PRO A 110 38.69 -8.73 4.00
N PRO A 111 39.92 -8.36 4.36
CA PRO A 111 41.01 -9.32 4.54
C PRO A 111 40.62 -10.43 5.51
N GLY A 112 40.71 -11.69 5.07
CA GLY A 112 40.33 -12.86 5.85
C GLY A 112 38.82 -13.21 5.82
N GLY A 113 37.99 -12.38 5.18
CA GLY A 113 36.59 -12.68 4.91
C GLY A 113 36.39 -13.43 3.60
N THR A 114 35.22 -14.04 3.45
CA THR A 114 34.79 -14.73 2.22
C THR A 114 33.58 -14.07 1.58
N GLU A 115 32.89 -13.17 2.29
CA GLU A 115 31.69 -12.50 1.83
C GLU A 115 31.93 -10.99 1.72
N ALA A 116 31.29 -10.37 0.71
CA ALA A 116 31.31 -8.94 0.51
C ALA A 116 30.35 -8.25 1.49
N ILE A 117 30.80 -7.15 2.10
CA ILE A 117 29.99 -6.33 3.01
C ILE A 117 29.04 -5.45 2.18
N ASP A 118 27.77 -5.33 2.57
CA ASP A 118 26.79 -4.51 1.85
C ASP A 118 26.93 -3.02 2.19
N ILE A 119 26.98 -2.17 1.15
CA ILE A 119 27.05 -0.71 1.30
C ILE A 119 25.66 -0.17 1.63
N GLN A 120 25.52 0.46 2.80
CA GLN A 120 24.29 1.15 3.19
C GLN A 120 24.27 2.60 2.70
N ASN A 121 25.41 3.28 2.74
CA ASN A 121 25.52 4.66 2.30
C ASN A 121 26.96 5.04 1.91
N TYR A 122 27.13 6.18 1.25
CA TYR A 122 28.44 6.69 0.86
C TYR A 122 28.49 8.21 0.82
N TRP A 123 29.71 8.75 0.96
CA TRP A 123 30.00 10.17 0.83
C TRP A 123 31.31 10.38 0.12
N PHE A 124 31.32 11.24 -0.89
CA PHE A 124 32.56 11.68 -1.52
C PHE A 124 33.27 12.72 -0.65
N ALA A 125 34.59 12.66 -0.63
CA ALA A 125 35.40 13.77 -0.16
C ALA A 125 35.18 15.00 -1.07
N PRO A 126 35.40 16.23 -0.58
CA PRO A 126 35.16 17.45 -1.36
C PRO A 126 35.94 17.52 -2.68
N ASP A 127 37.09 16.86 -2.76
CA ASP A 127 37.92 16.78 -3.96
C ASP A 127 37.50 15.67 -4.94
N GLY A 128 36.50 14.86 -4.57
CA GLY A 128 36.03 13.72 -5.35
C GLY A 128 37.00 12.54 -5.46
N THR A 129 38.17 12.60 -4.81
CA THR A 129 39.22 11.57 -4.97
C THR A 129 39.06 10.39 -4.04
N ARG A 130 38.26 10.56 -2.98
CA ARG A 130 38.01 9.55 -1.95
C ARG A 130 36.53 9.42 -1.70
N VAL A 131 36.14 8.25 -1.25
CA VAL A 131 34.77 7.93 -0.84
C VAL A 131 34.81 7.26 0.53
N LEU A 132 33.97 7.74 1.44
CA LEU A 132 33.65 7.08 2.69
C LEU A 132 32.45 6.16 2.44
N LEU A 133 32.56 4.91 2.87
CA LEU A 133 31.47 3.95 2.81
C LEU A 133 30.96 3.68 4.23
N GLN A 134 29.64 3.74 4.40
CA GLN A 134 28.97 3.10 5.52
C GLN A 134 28.49 1.74 5.03
N ALA A 135 28.99 0.70 5.67
CA ALA A 135 28.66 -0.67 5.36
C ALA A 135 28.19 -1.38 6.63
N ASP A 136 27.37 -2.39 6.47
CA ASP A 136 26.88 -3.22 7.57
C ASP A 136 27.37 -4.65 7.36
N GLN A 137 28.08 -5.20 8.35
CA GLN A 137 28.33 -6.63 8.42
C GLN A 137 27.05 -7.22 8.99
N GLY A 138 26.14 -7.65 8.12
CA GLY A 138 24.93 -8.34 8.54
C GLY A 138 25.30 -9.36 9.61
N GLU A 139 24.66 -9.28 10.78
CA GLU A 139 24.97 -10.09 11.96
C GLU A 139 25.28 -11.54 11.54
N ASP A 140 26.47 -12.02 11.90
CA ASP A 140 26.70 -13.45 12.08
C ASP A 140 25.59 -13.92 13.00
N GLY A 141 24.67 -14.74 12.46
CA GLY A 141 23.51 -15.20 13.19
C GLY A 141 23.91 -15.72 14.56
N ASP A 142 23.43 -15.05 15.60
CA ASP A 142 23.52 -15.52 16.98
C ASP A 142 22.99 -16.96 17.04
N PRO A 143 23.81 -17.96 17.41
CA PRO A 143 23.31 -19.30 17.63
C PRO A 143 22.52 -19.29 18.95
N SER A 144 21.21 -19.03 18.84
CA SER A 144 20.24 -19.36 19.90
C SER A 144 20.26 -20.84 20.26
#